data_AF-A0A6B0GQL6-F1
#
_entry.id   AF-A0A6B0GQL6-F1
#
_cell.length_a   1.000
_cell.length_b   1.000
_cell.length_c   1.000
_cell.angle_alpha   90.00
_cell.angle_beta   90.00
_cell.angle_gamma   90.00
#
_symmetry.space_group_name_H-M   'P 1'
#
loop_
_entity.id
_entity.type
_entity.pdbx_description
1 polymer ?
#
loop_
_entity_poly.entity_id
_entity_poly.type
_entity_poly.pdbx_seq_one_letter_code
_entity_poly.pdbx_strand_id
1 'polypeptide(L)'
;MKNPETPVGRRTVLKGIGASALLATGGATLSGTAAAQSTDRSAMFTFTDDCTGVDVTLGGYDGRYTLEVLLENGNTTTRSKQAPAGTSRSFSFARSIVKARVLVDDTVVGSAVCPSATIQFTDDCTGVDVTLGGYDGRYTLEVLLENGNTTTRSKQAPAGTSRSFSFARSVVKARVSLYGVVVGSAVCPAADIQFSEDCTGVDVAIDGYSGRYTLAVEFENGNTTTRSKQAPAGTSRSFSFARQVATARVVVAGVVVGSATCEPTDDDPGSATIAFTDDCTGVDVTREEADGEFTLEVLLDTGNTTTRTKAAPAGETRSFTFARGIVKARVRVDGEIVASAICPTPTLTFSEDCTGVTVEIDGYSGWFVLEAELANGNTKTRMKKLPEDGSRSFTFARAMTKARVKVQGVVLGSATCMPAAETTYYQVDFVGGTPEELLGETRDDFYSPQGRLVRYLHGSTEEPMMRQSTPPSLSAALADCVTVDEMTVDDMAGTATVAFTVADGCEEELSLASYQKDGPGFDPTELQTLFDGETDTYGPGEYEITVQLPGY
;
A
#
# COMPACT_ATOMS: atom_id res chain seq x y z
N MET A 1 -34.45 -10.60 71.30
CA MET A 1 -35.19 -10.88 70.04
C MET A 1 -34.94 -9.73 69.07
N LYS A 2 -34.69 -10.08 67.81
CA LYS A 2 -34.28 -9.25 66.65
C LYS A 2 -32.80 -8.84 66.60
N ASN A 3 -32.04 -9.57 65.79
CA ASN A 3 -30.82 -9.13 65.10
C ASN A 3 -31.15 -9.06 63.61
N PRO A 4 -30.72 -8.02 62.85
CA PRO A 4 -30.82 -8.00 61.41
C PRO A 4 -29.54 -8.55 60.76
N GLU A 5 -29.69 -9.49 59.83
CA GLU A 5 -28.62 -9.96 58.96
C GLU A 5 -28.36 -8.97 57.81
N THR A 6 -27.08 -8.75 57.54
CA THR A 6 -26.52 -7.86 56.51
C THR A 6 -26.33 -8.65 55.19
N PRO A 7 -26.54 -8.06 54.00
CA PRO A 7 -26.25 -8.77 52.76
C PRO A 7 -24.75 -8.78 52.46
N VAL A 8 -24.27 -9.96 52.06
CA VAL A 8 -22.90 -10.28 51.64
C VAL A 8 -22.59 -9.59 50.31
N GLY A 9 -21.55 -8.76 50.30
CA GLY A 9 -21.00 -8.16 49.07
C GLY A 9 -20.26 -9.20 48.22
N ARG A 10 -20.64 -9.30 46.94
CA ARG A 10 -19.84 -9.99 45.91
C ARG A 10 -18.65 -9.09 45.55
N ARG A 11 -17.44 -9.61 45.77
CA ARG A 11 -16.18 -9.03 45.27
C ARG A 11 -16.09 -9.27 43.76
N THR A 12 -16.10 -8.20 42.98
CA THR A 12 -15.57 -8.20 41.61
C THR A 12 -14.05 -8.23 41.71
N VAL A 13 -13.42 -9.23 41.11
CA VAL A 13 -11.96 -9.32 40.96
C VAL A 13 -11.55 -8.38 39.83
N LEU A 14 -11.03 -7.21 40.17
CA LEU A 14 -10.33 -6.33 39.23
C LEU A 14 -8.98 -6.98 38.89
N LYS A 15 -8.84 -7.51 37.66
CA LYS A 15 -7.52 -7.73 37.05
C LYS A 15 -7.00 -6.37 36.58
N GLY A 16 -6.23 -5.70 37.44
CA GLY A 16 -5.45 -4.53 37.03
C GLY A 16 -4.26 -4.99 36.20
N ILE A 17 -4.19 -4.55 34.94
CA ILE A 17 -2.96 -4.57 34.15
C ILE A 17 -2.17 -3.32 34.59
N GLY A 18 -1.16 -3.53 35.43
CA GLY A 18 -0.25 -2.47 35.85
C GLY A 18 0.71 -2.11 34.73
N ALA A 19 0.74 -0.83 34.35
CA ALA A 19 1.82 -0.26 33.57
C ALA A 19 3.14 -0.38 34.37
N SER A 20 4.06 -1.20 33.88
CA SER A 20 5.43 -1.28 34.41
C SER A 20 6.34 -0.50 33.46
N ALA A 21 6.89 0.61 33.95
CA ALA A 21 8.03 1.27 33.32
C ALA A 21 9.25 0.34 33.41
N LEU A 22 9.73 -0.15 32.27
CA LEU A 22 10.94 -0.96 32.19
C LEU A 22 12.14 -0.05 31.94
N LEU A 23 12.94 0.20 32.97
CA LEU A 23 14.31 0.70 32.84
C LEU A 23 15.18 -0.42 32.26
N ALA A 24 15.54 -0.31 30.98
CA ALA A 24 16.49 -1.23 30.34
C ALA A 24 17.88 -0.56 30.24
N THR A 25 18.79 -0.96 31.12
CA THR A 25 20.24 -0.83 30.92
C THR A 25 20.76 -2.17 30.39
N GLY A 26 21.20 -2.21 29.14
CA GLY A 26 21.83 -3.39 28.53
C GLY A 26 21.60 -3.43 27.02
N GLY A 27 22.68 -3.55 26.23
CA GLY A 27 22.67 -3.43 24.76
C GLY A 27 21.61 -4.30 24.10
N ALA A 28 20.77 -3.66 23.29
CA ALA A 28 19.69 -4.31 22.57
C ALA A 28 20.09 -4.55 21.12
N THR A 29 20.11 -5.82 20.72
CA THR A 29 20.07 -6.24 19.32
C THR A 29 18.69 -5.87 18.77
N LEU A 30 18.63 -4.95 17.80
CA LEU A 30 17.37 -4.50 17.19
C LEU A 30 16.96 -5.48 16.09
N SER A 31 16.08 -6.44 16.40
CA SER A 31 15.39 -7.26 15.39
C SER A 31 14.05 -6.61 15.04
N GLY A 32 13.96 -5.98 13.87
CA GLY A 32 12.69 -5.52 13.30
C GLY A 32 12.06 -6.64 12.47
N THR A 33 11.03 -7.31 12.99
CA THR A 33 10.21 -8.26 12.21
C THR A 33 9.01 -7.53 11.63
N ALA A 34 9.01 -7.33 10.31
CA ALA A 34 7.80 -7.02 9.55
C ALA A 34 7.29 -8.30 8.89
N ALA A 35 6.11 -8.77 9.29
CA ALA A 35 5.49 -9.96 8.73
C ALA A 35 4.53 -9.57 7.60
N ALA A 36 4.82 -10.02 6.37
CA ALA A 36 3.87 -10.05 5.26
C ALA A 36 3.46 -11.51 5.03
N GLN A 37 2.15 -11.77 4.88
CA GLN A 37 1.61 -13.11 4.63
C GLN A 37 1.72 -13.50 3.15
N SER A 38 2.24 -14.72 2.94
CA SER A 38 2.01 -15.63 1.79
C SER A 38 2.63 -15.31 0.43
N THR A 39 3.96 -15.25 0.40
CA THR A 39 4.79 -16.16 -0.42
C THR A 39 6.02 -16.47 0.44
N ASP A 40 6.51 -17.72 0.49
CA ASP A 40 7.57 -18.21 1.42
C ASP A 40 8.93 -17.47 1.37
N ARG A 41 9.04 -16.39 0.59
CA ARG A 41 10.23 -15.58 0.41
C ARG A 41 10.18 -14.39 1.35
N SER A 42 11.03 -14.41 2.39
CA SER A 42 11.24 -13.29 3.30
C SER A 42 12.73 -13.04 3.51
N ALA A 43 13.12 -11.78 3.70
CA ALA A 43 14.49 -11.42 4.08
C ALA A 43 14.52 -10.82 5.49
N MET A 44 15.40 -11.36 6.35
CA MET A 44 15.74 -10.76 7.63
C MET A 44 17.08 -10.02 7.53
N PHE A 45 17.15 -8.86 8.17
CA PHE A 45 18.32 -7.99 8.19
C PHE A 45 18.86 -7.88 9.61
N THR A 46 20.18 -7.95 9.78
CA THR A 46 20.87 -7.60 11.03
C THR A 46 21.99 -6.64 10.69
N PHE A 47 21.87 -5.39 11.11
CA PHE A 47 22.89 -4.37 10.87
C PHE A 47 23.96 -4.41 11.97
N THR A 48 25.17 -3.96 11.63
CA THR A 48 26.17 -3.57 12.63
C THR A 48 25.72 -2.31 13.37
N ASP A 49 26.25 -2.10 14.58
CA ASP A 49 25.86 -0.95 15.43
C ASP A 49 26.13 0.43 14.80
N ASP A 50 27.10 0.50 13.87
CA ASP A 50 27.48 1.68 13.11
C ASP A 50 26.82 1.76 11.72
N CYS A 51 25.91 0.83 11.41
CA CYS A 51 25.25 0.70 10.11
C CYS A 51 26.21 0.53 8.91
N THR A 52 27.50 0.21 9.10
CA THR A 52 28.42 0.00 7.96
C THR A 52 28.38 -1.42 7.40
N GLY A 53 27.73 -2.35 8.10
CA GLY A 53 27.52 -3.72 7.66
C GLY A 53 26.07 -4.19 7.83
N VAL A 54 25.68 -5.16 7.01
CA VAL A 54 24.39 -5.84 7.08
C VAL A 54 24.53 -7.32 6.79
N ASP A 55 23.96 -8.13 7.66
CA ASP A 55 23.73 -9.56 7.46
C ASP A 55 22.32 -9.76 6.92
N VAL A 56 22.22 -10.47 5.80
CA VAL A 56 20.96 -10.80 5.14
C VAL A 56 20.73 -12.30 5.24
N THR A 57 19.59 -12.71 5.79
CA THR A 57 19.14 -14.11 5.82
C THR A 57 17.86 -14.27 5.01
N LEU A 58 17.88 -15.10 3.98
CA LEU A 58 16.71 -15.40 3.15
C LEU A 58 15.98 -16.65 3.65
N GLY A 59 14.68 -16.52 3.92
CA GLY A 59 13.77 -17.65 4.17
C GLY A 59 13.22 -18.21 2.86
N GLY A 60 13.21 -19.53 2.73
CA GLY A 60 12.45 -20.25 1.68
C GLY A 60 12.92 -20.06 0.24
N TYR A 61 14.12 -19.52 -0.01
CA TYR A 61 14.62 -19.25 -1.37
C TYR A 61 16.06 -19.74 -1.58
N ASP A 62 16.23 -20.66 -2.54
CA ASP A 62 17.51 -21.11 -3.08
C ASP A 62 17.77 -20.41 -4.42
N GLY A 63 18.66 -19.42 -4.46
CA GLY A 63 18.94 -18.73 -5.72
C GLY A 63 19.84 -17.50 -5.62
N ARG A 64 19.89 -16.75 -6.73
CA ARG A 64 20.54 -15.44 -6.79
C ARG A 64 19.58 -14.38 -6.26
N TYR A 65 20.11 -13.45 -5.48
CA TYR A 65 19.39 -12.27 -5.01
C TYR A 65 20.28 -11.04 -5.15
N THR A 66 19.65 -9.88 -5.26
CA THR A 66 20.30 -8.58 -5.33
C THR A 66 20.03 -7.81 -4.04
N LEU A 67 21.09 -7.38 -3.37
CA LEU A 67 21.02 -6.44 -2.26
C LEU A 67 21.22 -5.04 -2.83
N GLU A 68 20.18 -4.21 -2.76
CA GLU A 68 20.22 -2.78 -3.06
C GLU A 68 20.39 -2.00 -1.75
N VAL A 69 21.36 -1.10 -1.69
CA VAL A 69 21.71 -0.34 -0.50
C VAL A 69 21.81 1.14 -0.81
N LEU A 70 20.99 1.96 -0.14
CA LEU A 70 21.14 3.41 -0.11
C LEU A 70 22.13 3.79 0.99
N LEU A 71 23.18 4.52 0.63
CA LEU A 71 24.21 4.99 1.55
C LEU A 71 23.94 6.43 2.01
N GLU A 72 24.60 6.85 3.09
CA GLU A 72 24.46 8.19 3.66
C GLU A 72 24.88 9.36 2.75
N ASN A 73 25.52 9.12 1.60
CA ASN A 73 25.77 10.18 0.63
C ASN A 73 24.63 10.35 -0.39
N GLY A 74 23.57 9.55 -0.27
CA GLY A 74 22.45 9.50 -1.21
C GLY A 74 22.68 8.54 -2.38
N ASN A 75 23.86 7.93 -2.50
CA ASN A 75 24.14 6.98 -3.58
C ASN A 75 23.52 5.62 -3.26
N THR A 76 22.96 5.00 -4.28
CA THR A 76 22.52 3.60 -4.23
C THR A 76 23.65 2.71 -4.75
N THR A 77 23.85 1.55 -4.15
CA THR A 77 24.76 0.52 -4.65
C THR A 77 24.09 -0.84 -4.61
N THR A 78 24.37 -1.67 -5.61
CA THR A 78 23.81 -3.02 -5.71
C THR A 78 24.90 -4.07 -5.56
N ARG A 79 24.55 -5.19 -4.92
CA ARG A 79 25.42 -6.36 -4.75
C ARG A 79 24.61 -7.63 -4.97
N SER A 80 24.92 -8.36 -6.03
CA SER A 80 24.34 -9.69 -6.29
C SER A 80 25.11 -10.79 -5.57
N LYS A 81 24.41 -11.75 -4.95
CA LYS A 81 25.02 -13.02 -4.49
C LYS A 81 24.09 -14.21 -4.71
N GLN A 82 24.71 -15.38 -4.88
CA GLN A 82 24.01 -16.67 -4.82
C GLN A 82 24.10 -17.23 -3.40
N ALA A 83 22.95 -17.55 -2.80
CA ALA A 83 22.90 -18.15 -1.48
C ALA A 83 21.88 -19.29 -1.43
N PRO A 84 22.23 -20.42 -0.78
CA PRO A 84 21.23 -21.41 -0.39
C PRO A 84 20.23 -20.83 0.62
N ALA A 85 19.00 -21.33 0.60
CA ALA A 85 17.94 -20.99 1.52
C ALA A 85 18.39 -21.15 2.97
N GLY A 86 18.04 -20.18 3.82
CA GLY A 86 18.38 -20.18 5.24
C GLY A 86 19.84 -19.84 5.54
N THR A 87 20.67 -19.50 4.55
CA THR A 87 22.04 -19.03 4.82
C THR A 87 22.08 -17.51 5.01
N SER A 88 22.80 -17.07 6.04
CA SER A 88 23.10 -15.66 6.26
C SER A 88 24.32 -15.24 5.43
N ARG A 89 24.28 -14.04 4.86
CA ARG A 89 25.39 -13.43 4.11
C ARG A 89 25.64 -12.01 4.62
N SER A 90 26.88 -11.76 4.98
CA SER A 90 27.37 -10.46 5.42
C SER A 90 27.83 -9.60 4.25
N PHE A 91 27.50 -8.33 4.32
CA PHE A 91 27.96 -7.27 3.43
C PHE A 91 28.51 -6.13 4.27
N SER A 92 29.60 -5.51 3.81
CA SER A 92 30.23 -4.37 4.46
C SER A 92 30.44 -3.26 3.45
N PHE A 93 30.25 -2.03 3.89
CA PHE A 93 30.30 -0.83 3.07
C PHE A 93 31.24 0.19 3.72
N ALA A 94 31.89 1.01 2.91
CA ALA A 94 32.78 2.07 3.41
C ALA A 94 32.04 3.23 4.09
N ARG A 95 30.70 3.24 4.02
CA ARG A 95 29.81 4.28 4.51
C ARG A 95 28.60 3.67 5.19
N SER A 96 27.93 4.44 6.04
CA SER A 96 26.71 4.01 6.73
C SER A 96 25.59 3.73 5.74
N ILE A 97 24.95 2.58 5.91
CA ILE A 97 23.73 2.18 5.21
C ILE A 97 22.57 2.99 5.79
N VAL A 98 21.76 3.60 4.92
CA VAL A 98 20.49 4.28 5.25
C VAL A 98 19.30 3.33 5.08
N LYS A 99 19.31 2.58 3.98
CA LYS A 99 18.27 1.63 3.61
C LYS A 99 18.89 0.44 2.88
N ALA A 100 18.44 -0.76 3.20
CA ALA A 100 18.75 -1.96 2.46
C ALA A 100 17.45 -2.60 1.96
N ARG A 101 17.47 -3.11 0.74
CA ARG A 101 16.39 -3.90 0.13
C ARG A 101 16.99 -5.15 -0.49
N VAL A 102 16.26 -6.26 -0.38
CA VAL A 102 16.64 -7.49 -1.05
C VAL A 102 15.60 -7.78 -2.12
N LEU A 103 16.10 -7.93 -3.34
CA LEU A 103 15.34 -8.29 -4.52
C LEU A 103 15.65 -9.73 -4.88
N VAL A 104 14.60 -10.50 -5.15
CA VAL A 104 14.66 -11.85 -5.68
C VAL A 104 13.77 -11.87 -6.91
N ASP A 105 14.36 -12.15 -8.07
CA ASP A 105 13.66 -12.04 -9.36
C ASP A 105 12.95 -10.66 -9.46
N ASP A 106 13.70 -9.60 -9.12
CA ASP A 106 13.29 -8.19 -9.10
C ASP A 106 12.10 -7.85 -8.18
N THR A 107 11.63 -8.83 -7.40
CA THR A 107 10.62 -8.64 -6.37
C THR A 107 11.28 -8.32 -5.03
N VAL A 108 10.87 -7.22 -4.39
CA VAL A 108 11.36 -6.88 -3.05
C VAL A 108 10.80 -7.88 -2.03
N VAL A 109 11.66 -8.77 -1.54
CA VAL A 109 11.31 -9.79 -0.52
C VAL A 109 11.62 -9.35 0.91
N GLY A 110 12.26 -8.19 1.07
CA GLY A 110 12.42 -7.53 2.36
C GLY A 110 13.14 -6.20 2.24
N SER A 111 12.91 -5.33 3.22
CA SER A 111 13.61 -4.06 3.34
C SER A 111 13.80 -3.68 4.80
N ALA A 112 14.90 -3.01 5.11
CA ALA A 112 15.18 -2.48 6.43
C ALA A 112 15.93 -1.15 6.35
N VAL A 113 15.87 -0.36 7.43
CA VAL A 113 16.52 0.94 7.55
C VAL A 113 17.50 0.93 8.72
N CYS A 114 18.63 1.60 8.55
CA CYS A 114 19.62 1.84 9.58
C CYS A 114 20.08 3.30 9.41
N PRO A 115 20.33 4.08 10.46
CA PRO A 115 19.94 3.85 11.84
C PRO A 115 18.41 3.78 12.02
N SER A 116 17.94 3.20 13.12
CA SER A 116 16.58 3.45 13.59
C SER A 116 16.53 4.73 14.43
N ALA A 117 15.46 5.51 14.29
CA ALA A 117 15.20 6.66 15.15
C ALA A 117 14.17 6.32 16.24
N THR A 118 14.54 6.53 17.49
CA THR A 118 13.59 6.50 18.61
C THR A 118 13.01 7.90 18.81
N ILE A 119 11.68 7.99 18.81
CA ILE A 119 10.94 9.24 19.01
C ILE A 119 10.15 9.10 20.31
N GLN A 120 10.39 10.01 21.25
CA GLN A 120 9.61 10.12 22.49
C GLN A 120 8.91 11.46 22.52
N PHE A 121 7.65 11.48 22.95
CA PHE A 121 6.91 12.73 23.15
C PHE A 121 6.92 13.10 24.62
N THR A 122 6.80 14.39 24.91
CA THR A 122 6.41 14.84 26.25
C THR A 122 4.96 14.42 26.54
N ASP A 123 4.59 14.36 27.82
CA ASP A 123 3.25 13.90 28.25
C ASP A 123 2.09 14.74 27.66
N ASP A 124 2.34 15.99 27.29
CA ASP A 124 1.38 16.91 26.67
C ASP A 124 1.48 16.99 25.14
N CYS A 125 2.30 16.14 24.54
CA CYS A 125 2.66 16.11 23.13
C CYS A 125 3.22 17.45 22.59
N THR A 126 3.65 18.41 23.41
CA THR A 126 4.21 19.68 22.90
C THR A 126 5.72 19.61 22.63
N GLY A 127 6.38 18.56 23.10
CA GLY A 127 7.78 18.26 22.88
C GLY A 127 8.01 16.92 22.19
N VAL A 128 9.10 16.84 21.43
CA VAL A 128 9.58 15.64 20.75
C VAL A 128 11.06 15.48 21.03
N ASP A 129 11.44 14.35 21.61
CA ASP A 129 12.83 13.91 21.78
C ASP A 129 13.16 12.87 20.71
N VAL A 130 14.19 13.16 19.91
CA VAL A 130 14.69 12.27 18.86
C VAL A 130 16.05 11.75 19.24
N THR A 131 16.21 10.42 19.29
CA THR A 131 17.50 9.74 19.47
C THR A 131 17.79 8.88 18.24
N LEU A 132 18.95 9.10 17.59
CA LEU A 132 19.43 8.29 16.47
C LEU A 132 20.50 7.30 16.97
N GLY A 133 20.28 6.01 16.77
CA GLY A 133 21.27 4.98 17.14
C GLY A 133 22.30 4.79 16.03
N GLY A 134 23.60 4.98 16.30
CA GLY A 134 24.65 4.59 15.35
C GLY A 134 24.92 5.51 14.15
N TYR A 135 24.29 6.69 14.06
CA TYR A 135 24.48 7.61 12.94
C TYR A 135 24.91 9.01 13.38
N ASP A 136 26.01 9.50 12.82
CA ASP A 136 26.50 10.87 12.98
C ASP A 136 26.23 11.67 11.71
N GLY A 137 25.18 12.48 11.73
CA GLY A 137 24.84 13.25 10.54
C GLY A 137 23.61 14.13 10.69
N ARG A 138 23.18 14.70 9.56
CA ARG A 138 21.97 15.51 9.49
C ARG A 138 20.75 14.62 9.33
N TYR A 139 19.70 14.96 10.06
CA TYR A 139 18.37 14.41 9.88
C TYR A 139 17.34 15.52 9.77
N THR A 140 16.20 15.15 9.20
CA THR A 140 15.04 16.01 9.07
C THR A 140 13.91 15.46 9.92
N LEU A 141 13.49 16.24 10.92
CA LEU A 141 12.28 16.00 11.70
C LEU A 141 11.12 16.75 11.05
N GLU A 142 10.14 16.01 10.55
CA GLU A 142 8.85 16.50 10.07
C GLU A 142 7.80 16.27 11.15
N VAL A 143 7.05 17.31 11.49
CA VAL A 143 6.08 17.30 12.58
C VAL A 143 4.73 17.81 12.08
N LEU A 144 3.70 16.97 12.17
CA LEU A 144 2.31 17.36 11.96
C LEU A 144 1.74 17.87 13.28
N LEU A 145 1.22 19.10 13.28
CA LEU A 145 0.59 19.73 14.43
C LEU A 145 -0.93 19.50 14.41
N GLU A 146 -1.57 19.66 15.57
CA GLU A 146 -3.02 19.45 15.75
C GLU A 146 -3.93 20.30 14.84
N ASN A 147 -3.43 21.41 14.30
CA ASN A 147 -4.17 22.26 13.37
C ASN A 147 -4.03 21.80 11.90
N GLY A 148 -3.37 20.67 11.64
CA GLY A 148 -3.11 20.13 10.31
C GLY A 148 -1.88 20.72 9.63
N ASN A 149 -1.17 21.67 10.25
CA ASN A 149 0.05 22.23 9.67
C ASN A 149 1.24 21.30 9.90
N THR A 150 2.05 21.12 8.87
CA THR A 150 3.34 20.44 8.97
C THR A 150 4.45 21.47 9.20
N THR A 151 5.38 21.16 10.10
CA THR A 151 6.62 21.92 10.30
C THR A 151 7.81 21.01 10.16
N THR A 152 8.83 21.48 9.44
CA THR A 152 10.08 20.73 9.23
C THR A 152 11.23 21.40 9.97
N ARG A 153 12.09 20.59 10.60
CA ARG A 153 13.30 21.02 11.29
C ARG A 153 14.43 20.08 10.91
N SER A 154 15.55 20.63 10.45
CA SER A 154 16.76 19.84 10.19
C SER A 154 17.81 20.13 11.25
N LYS A 155 18.43 19.09 11.79
CA LYS A 155 19.50 19.19 12.79
C LYS A 155 20.59 18.19 12.49
N GLN A 156 21.80 18.52 12.89
CA GLN A 156 22.91 17.58 12.98
C GLN A 156 22.96 17.05 14.41
N ALA A 157 23.02 15.74 14.58
CA ALA A 157 23.22 15.11 15.88
C ALA A 157 24.32 14.06 15.79
N PRO A 158 25.29 14.08 16.72
CA PRO A 158 26.19 12.97 16.91
C PRO A 158 25.43 11.68 17.23
N ALA A 159 25.98 10.55 16.80
CA ALA A 159 25.42 9.23 17.09
C ALA A 159 25.13 9.02 18.58
N GLY A 160 23.96 8.47 18.90
CA GLY A 160 23.54 8.18 20.26
C GLY A 160 23.12 9.40 21.10
N THR A 161 23.09 10.60 20.52
CA THR A 161 22.62 11.80 21.25
C THR A 161 21.12 12.02 21.05
N SER A 162 20.41 12.26 22.16
CA SER A 162 19.02 12.72 22.11
C SER A 162 18.96 14.23 21.86
N ARG A 163 17.99 14.66 21.06
CA ARG A 163 17.70 16.07 20.77
C ARG A 163 16.23 16.37 21.00
N SER A 164 15.99 17.34 21.86
CA SER A 164 14.66 17.83 22.19
C SER A 164 14.22 18.97 21.29
N PHE A 165 12.96 18.92 20.87
CA PHE A 165 12.27 19.95 20.10
C PHE A 165 10.99 20.33 20.83
N SER A 166 10.72 21.62 20.98
CA SER A 166 9.48 22.12 21.58
C SER A 166 8.66 22.86 20.54
N PHE A 167 7.34 22.69 20.61
CA PHE A 167 6.37 23.27 19.70
C PHE A 167 5.33 24.06 20.48
N ALA A 168 4.82 25.14 19.88
CA ALA A 168 3.78 25.96 20.51
C ALA A 168 2.39 25.29 20.54
N ARG A 169 2.26 24.10 19.93
CA ARG A 169 1.03 23.32 19.79
C ARG A 169 1.37 21.84 19.92
N SER A 170 0.38 21.04 20.29
CA SER A 170 0.53 19.59 20.37
C SER A 170 0.88 18.99 19.00
N VAL A 171 1.87 18.12 19.02
CA VAL A 171 2.31 17.30 17.91
C VAL A 171 1.39 16.11 17.79
N VAL A 172 0.88 15.88 16.57
CA VAL A 172 0.06 14.73 16.23
C VAL A 172 0.91 13.56 15.74
N LYS A 173 1.89 13.88 14.90
CA LYS A 173 2.77 12.90 14.29
C LYS A 173 4.15 13.49 14.11
N ALA A 174 5.16 12.71 14.45
CA ALA A 174 6.54 13.00 14.13
C ALA A 174 7.09 11.94 13.17
N ARG A 175 7.88 12.39 12.20
CA ARG A 175 8.64 11.57 11.27
C ARG A 175 10.07 12.06 11.24
N VAL A 176 11.00 11.14 11.38
CA VAL A 176 12.43 11.42 11.23
C VAL A 176 12.89 10.78 9.94
N SER A 177 13.51 11.57 9.08
CA SER A 177 14.02 11.13 7.80
C SER A 177 15.51 11.43 7.64
N LEU A 178 16.22 10.51 7.01
CA LEU A 178 17.60 10.63 6.56
C LEU A 178 17.60 10.51 5.03
N TYR A 179 18.08 11.53 4.33
CA TYR A 179 18.14 11.54 2.86
C TYR A 179 16.81 11.13 2.18
N GLY A 180 15.70 11.64 2.71
CA GLY A 180 14.34 11.31 2.21
C GLY A 180 13.77 9.97 2.70
N VAL A 181 14.56 9.10 3.33
CA VAL A 181 14.09 7.83 3.90
C VAL A 181 13.61 8.03 5.33
N VAL A 182 12.38 7.61 5.63
CA VAL A 182 11.82 7.64 6.99
C VAL A 182 12.46 6.54 7.84
N VAL A 183 13.19 6.94 8.88
CA VAL A 183 13.91 6.04 9.81
C VAL A 183 13.24 5.89 11.17
N GLY A 184 12.19 6.69 11.42
CA GLY A 184 11.32 6.54 12.58
C GLY A 184 10.06 7.37 12.43
N SER A 185 8.95 6.87 12.98
CA SER A 185 7.72 7.63 13.09
C SER A 185 7.00 7.27 14.37
N ALA A 186 6.39 8.26 15.00
CA ALA A 186 5.58 8.08 16.19
C ALA A 186 4.39 9.04 16.14
N VAL A 187 3.33 8.69 16.87
CA VAL A 187 2.07 9.43 16.94
C VAL A 187 1.80 9.80 18.39
N CYS A 188 1.29 11.00 18.62
CA CYS A 188 0.87 11.52 19.92
C CYS A 188 -0.40 12.34 19.73
N PRO A 189 -1.37 12.35 20.63
CA PRO A 189 -1.52 11.42 21.76
C PRO A 189 -1.78 9.98 21.27
N ALA A 190 -1.70 9.01 22.17
CA ALA A 190 -2.33 7.70 21.96
C ALA A 190 -3.76 7.76 22.50
N ALA A 191 -4.71 7.15 21.78
CA ALA A 191 -6.09 7.02 22.27
C ALA A 191 -6.35 5.60 22.78
N ASP A 192 -6.86 5.50 24.01
CA ASP A 192 -7.45 4.27 24.54
C ASP A 192 -8.92 4.20 24.15
N ILE A 193 -9.33 3.06 23.61
CA ILE A 193 -10.68 2.82 23.10
C ILE A 193 -11.20 1.55 23.75
N GLN A 194 -12.31 1.67 24.47
CA GLN A 194 -12.98 0.55 25.13
C GLN A 194 -14.40 0.44 24.58
N PHE A 195 -14.85 -0.79 24.33
CA PHE A 195 -16.22 -1.07 23.92
C PHE A 195 -17.06 -1.47 25.12
N SER A 196 -18.37 -1.20 25.06
CA SER A 196 -19.33 -1.90 25.91
C SER A 196 -19.40 -3.38 25.52
N GLU A 197 -19.89 -4.24 26.42
CA GLU A 197 -20.03 -5.69 26.19
C GLU A 197 -20.83 -6.03 24.93
N ASP A 198 -21.83 -5.22 24.59
CA ASP A 198 -22.70 -5.39 23.42
C ASP A 198 -22.21 -4.63 22.16
N CYS A 199 -21.01 -4.05 22.20
CA CYS A 199 -20.43 -3.23 21.12
C CYS A 199 -21.29 -2.03 20.67
N THR A 200 -22.31 -1.61 21.43
CA THR A 200 -23.13 -0.43 21.08
C THR A 200 -22.60 0.87 21.69
N GLY A 201 -21.70 0.76 22.66
CA GLY A 201 -21.00 1.84 23.35
C GLY A 201 -19.51 1.85 23.02
N VAL A 202 -18.94 3.04 22.84
CA VAL A 202 -17.50 3.26 22.67
C VAL A 202 -17.06 4.35 23.63
N ASP A 203 -16.15 4.01 24.54
CA ASP A 203 -15.47 4.94 25.43
C ASP A 203 -14.10 5.29 24.86
N VAL A 204 -13.83 6.58 24.74
CA VAL A 204 -12.56 7.10 24.21
C VAL A 204 -11.88 7.95 25.27
N ALA A 205 -10.67 7.56 25.67
CA ALA A 205 -9.78 8.36 26.49
C ALA A 205 -8.55 8.77 25.67
N ILE A 206 -8.17 10.04 25.74
CA ILE A 206 -7.00 10.57 25.04
C ILE A 206 -6.16 11.35 26.05
N ASP A 207 -5.15 10.70 26.59
CA ASP A 207 -4.27 11.30 27.60
C ASP A 207 -3.40 12.39 26.98
N GLY A 208 -3.15 13.46 27.74
CA GLY A 208 -2.28 14.57 27.33
C GLY A 208 -2.83 15.51 26.25
N TYR A 209 -4.01 15.25 25.68
CA TYR A 209 -4.54 16.01 24.54
C TYR A 209 -5.80 16.82 24.87
N SER A 210 -5.83 18.09 24.44
CA SER A 210 -6.95 19.02 24.69
C SER A 210 -7.62 19.57 23.43
N GLY A 211 -7.30 19.03 22.26
CA GLY A 211 -7.79 19.52 20.96
C GLY A 211 -9.02 18.79 20.44
N ARG A 212 -9.32 18.97 19.14
CA ARG A 212 -10.44 18.31 18.46
C ARG A 212 -10.00 16.96 17.88
N TYR A 213 -10.79 15.93 18.14
CA TYR A 213 -10.65 14.63 17.49
C TYR A 213 -11.94 14.24 16.77
N THR A 214 -11.81 13.29 15.86
CA THR A 214 -12.93 12.65 15.17
C THR A 214 -12.91 11.16 15.46
N LEU A 215 -13.97 10.66 16.09
CA LEU A 215 -14.22 9.24 16.21
C LEU A 215 -14.86 8.76 14.90
N ALA A 216 -14.14 7.94 14.14
CA ALA A 216 -14.64 7.21 12.98
C ALA A 216 -15.03 5.80 13.41
N VAL A 217 -16.24 5.39 13.07
CA VAL A 217 -16.83 4.13 13.51
C VAL A 217 -17.31 3.38 12.27
N GLU A 218 -16.92 2.12 12.17
CA GLU A 218 -17.41 1.17 11.19
C GLU A 218 -18.32 0.17 11.90
N PHE A 219 -19.55 0.04 11.40
CA PHE A 219 -20.51 -0.94 11.86
C PHE A 219 -20.30 -2.26 11.09
N GLU A 220 -20.75 -3.38 11.65
CA GLU A 220 -20.60 -4.72 11.04
C GLU A 220 -21.15 -4.83 9.62
N ASN A 221 -22.14 -4.02 9.26
CA ASN A 221 -22.68 -3.98 7.89
C ASN A 221 -21.84 -3.15 6.91
N GLY A 222 -20.61 -2.78 7.28
CA GLY A 222 -19.67 -1.97 6.50
C GLY A 222 -20.04 -0.49 6.40
N ASN A 223 -21.13 -0.04 7.03
CA ASN A 223 -21.44 1.39 7.07
C ASN A 223 -20.50 2.10 8.03
N THR A 224 -20.08 3.30 7.66
CA THR A 224 -19.22 4.14 8.50
C THR A 224 -19.97 5.39 8.96
N THR A 225 -19.73 5.83 10.21
CA THR A 225 -20.14 7.15 10.70
C THR A 225 -18.96 7.85 11.37
N THR A 226 -18.97 9.18 11.37
CA THR A 226 -17.97 9.97 12.10
C THR A 226 -18.64 10.89 13.12
N ARG A 227 -17.97 11.13 14.25
CA ARG A 227 -18.39 12.09 15.27
C ARG A 227 -17.17 12.89 15.73
N SER A 228 -17.18 14.20 15.51
CA SER A 228 -16.13 15.08 16.00
C SER A 228 -16.48 15.67 17.36
N LYS A 229 -15.52 15.65 18.28
CA LYS A 229 -15.63 16.23 19.62
C LYS A 229 -14.34 16.96 19.99
N GLN A 230 -14.45 17.87 20.95
CA GLN A 230 -13.28 18.46 21.61
C GLN A 230 -12.96 17.60 22.85
N ALA A 231 -11.74 17.09 22.94
CA ALA A 231 -11.25 16.38 24.11
C ALA A 231 -10.98 17.39 25.23
N PRO A 232 -11.64 17.28 26.39
CA PRO A 232 -11.09 17.86 27.60
C PRO A 232 -9.91 16.99 28.04
N ALA A 233 -8.74 17.60 28.26
CA ALA A 233 -7.55 16.87 28.69
C ALA A 233 -7.83 15.94 29.87
N GLY A 234 -7.44 14.66 29.75
CA GLY A 234 -7.54 13.67 30.82
C GLY A 234 -8.97 13.21 31.16
N THR A 235 -9.93 13.31 30.23
CA THR A 235 -11.30 12.80 30.44
C THR A 235 -11.69 11.78 29.37
N SER A 236 -12.25 10.66 29.81
CA SER A 236 -12.93 9.71 28.92
C SER A 236 -14.25 10.29 28.41
N ARG A 237 -14.62 9.94 27.18
CA ARG A 237 -15.89 10.31 26.55
C ARG A 237 -16.57 9.07 25.99
N SER A 238 -17.80 8.86 26.45
CA SER A 238 -18.67 7.78 25.99
C SER A 238 -19.50 8.20 24.78
N PHE A 239 -19.62 7.28 23.84
CA PHE A 239 -20.46 7.39 22.64
C PHE A 239 -21.37 6.18 22.56
N SER A 240 -22.68 6.40 22.40
CA SER A 240 -23.64 5.32 22.17
C SER A 240 -24.16 5.35 20.74
N PHE A 241 -24.30 4.16 20.17
CA PHE A 241 -24.76 3.92 18.81
C PHE A 241 -26.00 3.02 18.84
N ALA A 242 -26.87 3.15 17.84
CA ALA A 242 -28.07 2.32 17.72
C ALA A 242 -27.78 0.93 17.12
N ARG A 243 -26.51 0.63 16.84
CA ARG A 243 -26.03 -0.57 16.13
C ARG A 243 -24.66 -0.96 16.67
N GLN A 244 -24.32 -2.24 16.57
CA GLN A 244 -23.01 -2.78 16.93
C GLN A 244 -21.89 -2.18 16.09
N VAL A 245 -20.86 -1.73 16.78
CA VAL A 245 -19.63 -1.21 16.21
C VAL A 245 -18.64 -2.36 16.02
N ALA A 246 -18.22 -2.59 14.78
CA ALA A 246 -17.16 -3.55 14.49
C ALA A 246 -15.79 -2.93 14.77
N THR A 247 -15.55 -1.69 14.32
CA THR A 247 -14.26 -1.03 14.51
C THR A 247 -14.43 0.43 14.85
N ALA A 248 -13.65 0.92 15.80
CA ALA A 248 -13.58 2.33 16.17
C ALA A 248 -12.15 2.84 15.96
N ARG A 249 -12.02 4.01 15.33
CA ARG A 249 -10.75 4.69 15.08
C ARG A 249 -10.85 6.13 15.55
N VAL A 250 -9.88 6.58 16.33
CA VAL A 250 -9.78 7.99 16.75
C VAL A 250 -8.81 8.68 15.82
N VAL A 251 -9.26 9.77 15.20
CA VAL A 251 -8.50 10.54 14.21
C VAL A 251 -8.28 11.96 14.73
N VAL A 252 -7.02 12.39 14.78
CA VAL A 252 -6.63 13.77 15.11
C VAL A 252 -5.87 14.34 13.92
N ALA A 253 -6.28 15.51 13.42
CA ALA A 253 -5.67 16.16 12.24
C ALA A 253 -5.44 15.22 11.03
N GLY A 254 -6.33 14.25 10.81
CA GLY A 254 -6.22 13.27 9.72
C GLY A 254 -5.33 12.05 10.00
N VAL A 255 -4.75 11.94 11.19
CA VAL A 255 -3.94 10.78 11.63
C VAL A 255 -4.73 9.91 12.60
N VAL A 256 -4.72 8.60 12.39
CA VAL A 256 -5.28 7.64 13.35
C VAL A 256 -4.36 7.54 14.56
N VAL A 257 -4.86 7.93 15.73
CA VAL A 257 -4.14 7.96 17.01
C VAL A 257 -4.50 6.78 17.94
N GLY A 258 -5.51 6.00 17.55
CA GLY A 258 -5.90 4.76 18.22
C GLY A 258 -6.95 4.03 17.40
N SER A 259 -6.93 2.70 17.46
CA SER A 259 -7.97 1.85 16.86
C SER A 259 -8.23 0.65 17.74
N ALA A 260 -9.49 0.26 17.85
CA ALA A 260 -9.89 -0.98 18.48
C ALA A 260 -11.00 -1.63 17.65
N THR A 261 -11.00 -2.96 17.65
CA THR A 261 -12.07 -3.78 17.07
C THR A 261 -12.88 -4.33 18.23
N CYS A 262 -14.20 -4.28 18.13
CA CYS A 262 -15.03 -4.96 19.10
C CYS A 262 -15.13 -6.42 18.68
N GLU A 263 -14.67 -7.31 19.56
CA GLU A 263 -15.01 -8.72 19.49
C GLU A 263 -16.20 -8.90 20.44
N PRO A 264 -17.44 -9.00 19.95
CA PRO A 264 -18.57 -9.30 20.82
C PRO A 264 -18.24 -10.61 21.55
N THR A 265 -18.55 -10.67 22.85
CA THR A 265 -18.38 -11.92 23.60
C THR A 265 -19.24 -12.99 22.93
N ASP A 266 -18.58 -14.00 22.36
CA ASP A 266 -19.16 -15.08 21.56
C ASP A 266 -20.31 -15.81 22.28
N ASP A 267 -21.52 -15.29 22.15
CA ASP A 267 -22.69 -16.13 21.93
C ASP A 267 -22.81 -16.26 20.40
N ASP A 268 -21.94 -17.07 19.78
CA ASP A 268 -21.92 -17.29 18.33
C ASP A 268 -23.33 -17.72 17.86
N PRO A 269 -24.05 -16.89 17.08
CA PRO A 269 -25.37 -17.25 16.56
C PRO A 269 -25.31 -18.44 15.59
N GLY A 270 -24.10 -18.88 15.22
CA GLY A 270 -23.79 -19.94 14.28
C GLY A 270 -23.75 -19.41 12.85
N SER A 271 -22.93 -20.03 11.99
CA SER A 271 -22.84 -19.67 10.57
C SER A 271 -23.94 -20.34 9.72
N ALA A 272 -24.19 -19.74 8.55
CA ALA A 272 -24.99 -20.35 7.50
C ALA A 272 -24.40 -20.04 6.12
N THR A 273 -24.65 -20.92 5.15
CA THR A 273 -24.33 -20.70 3.74
C THR A 273 -25.61 -20.55 2.91
N ILE A 274 -25.53 -19.76 1.85
CA ILE A 274 -26.62 -19.52 0.90
C ILE A 274 -26.14 -19.94 -0.48
N ALA A 275 -26.88 -20.82 -1.14
CA ALA A 275 -26.71 -21.16 -2.56
C ALA A 275 -28.00 -20.84 -3.32
N PHE A 276 -27.89 -20.25 -4.51
CA PHE A 276 -29.04 -20.01 -5.38
C PHE A 276 -29.16 -21.10 -6.43
N THR A 277 -30.37 -21.34 -6.92
CA THR A 277 -30.55 -22.06 -8.18
C THR A 277 -30.08 -21.20 -9.36
N ASP A 278 -29.75 -21.83 -10.48
CA ASP A 278 -29.21 -21.15 -11.67
C ASP A 278 -30.13 -20.05 -12.22
N ASP A 279 -31.44 -20.17 -12.01
CA ASP A 279 -32.46 -19.20 -12.44
C ASP A 279 -32.78 -18.13 -11.39
N CYS A 280 -32.07 -18.13 -10.26
CA CYS A 280 -32.31 -17.28 -9.10
C CYS A 280 -33.76 -17.34 -8.55
N THR A 281 -34.56 -18.39 -8.81
CA THR A 281 -35.90 -18.52 -8.23
C THR A 281 -35.92 -19.37 -6.97
N GLY A 282 -34.86 -20.14 -6.73
CA GLY A 282 -34.64 -20.96 -5.55
C GLY A 282 -33.44 -20.50 -4.74
N VAL A 283 -33.50 -20.76 -3.44
CA VAL A 283 -32.39 -20.54 -2.51
C VAL A 283 -32.32 -21.69 -1.51
N ASP A 284 -31.13 -22.24 -1.37
CA ASP A 284 -30.77 -23.26 -0.41
C ASP A 284 -30.00 -22.60 0.72
N VAL A 285 -30.44 -22.86 1.95
CA VAL A 285 -29.80 -22.38 3.18
C VAL A 285 -29.31 -23.58 3.96
N THR A 286 -28.01 -23.65 4.25
CA THR A 286 -27.43 -24.68 5.11
C THR A 286 -26.89 -24.01 6.36
N ARG A 287 -27.35 -24.43 7.55
CA ARG A 287 -26.80 -23.97 8.82
C ARG A 287 -25.66 -24.89 9.24
N GLU A 288 -24.51 -24.37 9.66
CA GLU A 288 -23.33 -25.23 9.81
C GLU A 288 -23.18 -25.79 11.24
N GLU A 289 -23.41 -25.00 12.29
CA GLU A 289 -22.90 -25.36 13.62
C GLU A 289 -23.94 -25.49 14.74
N ALA A 290 -25.19 -25.05 14.54
CA ALA A 290 -26.20 -25.07 15.60
C ALA A 290 -27.60 -25.48 15.13
N ASP A 291 -28.29 -26.27 15.96
CA ASP A 291 -29.72 -26.54 15.81
C ASP A 291 -30.54 -25.28 16.14
N GLY A 292 -31.67 -25.09 15.47
CA GLY A 292 -32.60 -23.99 15.81
C GLY A 292 -33.31 -23.36 14.62
N GLU A 293 -34.03 -22.27 14.89
CA GLU A 293 -34.76 -21.54 13.87
C GLU A 293 -33.89 -20.48 13.21
N PHE A 294 -34.01 -20.37 11.89
CA PHE A 294 -33.49 -19.24 11.14
C PHE A 294 -34.61 -18.56 10.37
N THR A 295 -34.42 -17.28 10.09
CA THR A 295 -35.31 -16.44 9.31
C THR A 295 -34.62 -16.03 8.02
N LEU A 296 -35.09 -16.54 6.89
CA LEU A 296 -34.66 -16.15 5.56
C LEU A 296 -35.45 -14.91 5.10
N GLU A 297 -34.74 -13.81 4.86
CA GLU A 297 -35.24 -12.56 4.28
C GLU A 297 -34.79 -12.47 2.81
N VAL A 298 -35.73 -12.38 1.88
CA VAL A 298 -35.48 -12.39 0.43
C VAL A 298 -36.04 -11.15 -0.23
N LEU A 299 -35.20 -10.38 -0.92
CA LEU A 299 -35.60 -9.28 -1.80
C LEU A 299 -35.80 -9.83 -3.21
N LEU A 300 -37.00 -9.64 -3.76
CA LEU A 300 -37.38 -10.07 -5.10
C LEU A 300 -37.09 -8.98 -6.14
N ASP A 301 -37.01 -9.38 -7.41
CA ASP A 301 -36.84 -8.50 -8.58
C ASP A 301 -37.89 -7.38 -8.69
N THR A 302 -39.09 -7.63 -8.16
CA THR A 302 -40.19 -6.66 -8.03
C THR A 302 -39.93 -5.56 -7.01
N GLY A 303 -38.87 -5.66 -6.19
CA GLY A 303 -38.58 -4.75 -5.08
C GLY A 303 -39.27 -5.11 -3.76
N ASN A 304 -40.11 -6.15 -3.75
CA ASN A 304 -40.77 -6.62 -2.53
C ASN A 304 -39.84 -7.53 -1.71
N THR A 305 -39.85 -7.37 -0.39
CA THR A 305 -39.18 -8.29 0.54
C THR A 305 -40.17 -9.32 1.08
N THR A 306 -39.77 -10.59 1.08
CA THR A 306 -40.52 -11.70 1.70
C THR A 306 -39.65 -12.36 2.76
N THR A 307 -40.28 -12.81 3.85
CA THR A 307 -39.59 -13.45 4.96
C THR A 307 -40.17 -14.85 5.19
N ARG A 308 -39.32 -15.84 5.46
CA ARG A 308 -39.72 -17.20 5.82
C ARG A 308 -38.88 -17.69 7.00
N THR A 309 -39.52 -18.23 8.03
CA THR A 309 -38.85 -18.82 9.19
C THR A 309 -38.99 -20.34 9.14
N LYS A 310 -37.89 -21.05 9.40
CA LYS A 310 -37.89 -22.51 9.51
C LYS A 310 -36.87 -22.97 10.55
N ALA A 311 -37.18 -24.08 11.22
CA ALA A 311 -36.20 -24.85 11.96
C ALA A 311 -35.31 -25.66 10.99
N ALA A 312 -33.99 -25.60 11.20
CA ALA A 312 -33.03 -26.51 10.60
C ALA A 312 -32.10 -27.06 11.70
N PRO A 313 -31.92 -28.38 11.76
CA PRO A 313 -30.78 -28.98 12.42
C PRO A 313 -29.46 -28.49 11.81
N ALA A 314 -28.39 -28.51 12.60
CA ALA A 314 -27.04 -28.26 12.12
C ALA A 314 -26.70 -29.23 10.96
N GLY A 315 -26.11 -28.69 9.90
CA GLY A 315 -25.73 -29.40 8.67
C GLY A 315 -26.88 -29.69 7.69
N GLU A 316 -28.14 -29.39 8.01
CA GLU A 316 -29.26 -29.65 7.09
C GLU A 316 -29.51 -28.46 6.14
N THR A 317 -29.54 -28.74 4.83
CA THR A 317 -29.93 -27.76 3.81
C THR A 317 -31.45 -27.64 3.72
N ARG A 318 -31.96 -26.41 3.74
CA ARG A 318 -33.37 -26.07 3.51
C ARG A 318 -33.52 -25.28 2.21
N SER A 319 -34.25 -25.87 1.27
CA SER A 319 -34.60 -25.24 0.01
C SER A 319 -35.87 -24.39 0.10
N PHE A 320 -35.85 -23.24 -0.56
CA PHE A 320 -36.99 -22.34 -0.69
C PHE A 320 -37.14 -21.92 -2.15
N THR A 321 -38.35 -22.00 -2.68
CA THR A 321 -38.67 -21.56 -4.05
C THR A 321 -39.62 -20.36 -4.02
N PHE A 322 -39.39 -19.42 -4.93
CA PHE A 322 -40.15 -18.18 -5.09
C PHE A 322 -40.71 -18.10 -6.51
N ALA A 323 -41.89 -17.50 -6.66
CA ALA A 323 -42.53 -17.34 -7.96
C ALA A 323 -41.87 -16.24 -8.84
N ARG A 324 -40.83 -15.59 -8.32
CA ARG A 324 -40.14 -14.43 -8.90
C ARG A 324 -38.65 -14.55 -8.62
N GLY A 325 -37.84 -13.90 -9.45
CA GLY A 325 -36.39 -13.89 -9.29
C GLY A 325 -35.97 -13.21 -7.98
N ILE A 326 -35.01 -13.83 -7.30
CA ILE A 326 -34.38 -13.32 -6.09
C ILE A 326 -33.25 -12.39 -6.51
N VAL A 327 -33.21 -11.20 -5.91
CA VAL A 327 -32.10 -10.23 -6.05
C VAL A 327 -31.10 -10.40 -4.92
N LYS A 328 -31.59 -10.61 -3.71
CA LYS A 328 -30.76 -10.73 -2.50
C LYS A 328 -31.44 -11.63 -1.49
N ALA A 329 -30.67 -12.49 -0.85
CA ALA A 329 -31.10 -13.29 0.30
C ALA A 329 -30.22 -12.97 1.51
N ARG A 330 -30.84 -12.96 2.69
CA ARG A 330 -30.19 -12.83 4.00
C ARG A 330 -30.75 -13.88 4.93
N VAL A 331 -29.88 -14.55 5.67
CA VAL A 331 -30.28 -15.49 6.72
C VAL A 331 -30.05 -14.80 8.05
N ARG A 332 -31.08 -14.82 8.90
CA ARG A 332 -30.99 -14.35 10.27
C ARG A 332 -31.14 -15.47 11.27
N VAL A 333 -30.31 -15.48 12.30
CA VAL A 333 -30.45 -16.34 13.47
C VAL A 333 -30.51 -15.43 14.69
N ASP A 334 -31.50 -15.64 15.55
CA ASP A 334 -31.75 -14.81 16.74
C ASP A 334 -31.80 -13.29 16.48
N GLY A 335 -32.18 -12.91 15.24
CA GLY A 335 -32.29 -11.52 14.79
C GLY A 335 -31.06 -10.97 14.08
N GLU A 336 -29.90 -11.61 14.20
CA GLU A 336 -28.62 -11.21 13.59
C GLU A 336 -28.46 -11.80 12.18
N ILE A 337 -27.79 -11.10 11.25
CA ILE A 337 -27.57 -11.61 9.89
C ILE A 337 -26.30 -12.46 9.86
N VAL A 338 -26.44 -13.77 9.73
CA VAL A 338 -25.32 -14.72 9.71
C VAL A 338 -24.85 -15.09 8.30
N ALA A 339 -25.67 -14.80 7.27
CA ALA A 339 -25.31 -14.99 5.87
C ALA A 339 -26.02 -14.01 4.94
N SER A 340 -25.38 -13.61 3.84
CA SER A 340 -25.98 -12.78 2.80
C SER A 340 -25.41 -13.13 1.43
N ALA A 341 -26.27 -13.28 0.42
CA ALA A 341 -25.86 -13.56 -0.95
C ALA A 341 -26.73 -12.79 -1.95
N ILE A 342 -26.22 -12.58 -3.17
CA ILE A 342 -26.86 -11.82 -4.25
C ILE A 342 -26.98 -12.73 -5.47
N CYS A 343 -28.11 -12.63 -6.18
CA CYS A 343 -28.35 -13.34 -7.44
C CYS A 343 -29.10 -12.41 -8.40
N PRO A 344 -28.84 -12.47 -9.71
CA PRO A 344 -27.64 -13.03 -10.33
C PRO A 344 -26.40 -12.12 -10.14
N THR A 345 -25.22 -12.64 -10.46
CA THR A 345 -23.96 -11.89 -10.48
C THR A 345 -23.70 -11.36 -11.91
N PRO A 346 -23.54 -10.04 -12.11
CA PRO A 346 -23.33 -9.49 -13.44
C PRO A 346 -21.86 -9.60 -13.86
N THR A 347 -21.64 -9.84 -15.15
CA THR A 347 -20.33 -9.72 -15.81
C THR A 347 -20.23 -8.33 -16.45
N LEU A 348 -19.10 -7.65 -16.21
CA LEU A 348 -18.81 -6.33 -16.76
C LEU A 348 -17.57 -6.40 -17.63
N THR A 349 -17.72 -6.11 -18.93
CA THR A 349 -16.60 -6.11 -19.88
C THR A 349 -16.43 -4.71 -20.45
N PHE A 350 -15.27 -4.10 -20.25
CA PHE A 350 -14.96 -2.78 -20.78
C PHE A 350 -14.34 -2.86 -22.18
N SER A 351 -14.47 -1.81 -22.98
CA SER A 351 -13.62 -1.60 -24.15
C SER A 351 -12.20 -1.18 -23.72
N GLU A 352 -11.21 -1.37 -24.60
CA GLU A 352 -9.80 -1.03 -24.34
C GLU A 352 -9.58 0.44 -23.94
N ASP A 353 -10.35 1.35 -24.54
CA ASP A 353 -10.31 2.79 -24.26
C ASP A 353 -11.18 3.21 -23.05
N CYS A 354 -11.80 2.25 -22.36
CA CYS A 354 -12.74 2.46 -21.27
C CYS A 354 -13.96 3.34 -21.61
N THR A 355 -14.26 3.62 -22.88
CA THR A 355 -15.45 4.43 -23.26
C THR A 355 -16.71 3.58 -23.38
N GLY A 356 -16.57 2.27 -23.52
CA GLY A 356 -17.62 1.27 -23.62
C GLY A 356 -17.63 0.30 -22.44
N VAL A 357 -18.83 -0.15 -22.06
CA VAL A 357 -19.03 -1.27 -21.11
C VAL A 357 -20.20 -2.12 -21.56
N THR A 358 -19.99 -3.44 -21.59
CA THR A 358 -21.03 -4.44 -21.78
C THR A 358 -21.39 -5.03 -20.43
N VAL A 359 -22.68 -4.98 -20.10
CA VAL A 359 -23.26 -5.58 -18.91
C VAL A 359 -23.98 -6.85 -19.33
N GLU A 360 -23.58 -7.97 -18.75
CA GLU A 360 -24.24 -9.26 -18.94
C GLU A 360 -24.74 -9.77 -17.59
N ILE A 361 -26.01 -10.18 -17.53
CA ILE A 361 -26.64 -10.67 -16.32
C ILE A 361 -27.44 -11.93 -16.67
N ASP A 362 -26.82 -13.08 -16.48
CA ASP A 362 -27.45 -14.37 -16.78
C ASP A 362 -28.72 -14.57 -15.96
N GLY A 363 -29.76 -15.09 -16.61
CA GLY A 363 -31.04 -15.41 -15.96
C GLY A 363 -31.91 -14.20 -15.57
N TYR A 364 -31.53 -12.95 -15.90
CA TYR A 364 -32.30 -11.76 -15.52
C TYR A 364 -32.77 -10.92 -16.71
N SER A 365 -34.09 -10.76 -16.87
CA SER A 365 -34.70 -9.97 -17.95
C SER A 365 -35.38 -8.67 -17.46
N GLY A 366 -34.93 -8.14 -16.31
CA GLY A 366 -35.57 -7.02 -15.60
C GLY A 366 -34.93 -5.65 -15.87
N TRP A 367 -35.36 -4.65 -15.08
CA TRP A 367 -34.76 -3.31 -15.09
C TRP A 367 -33.52 -3.26 -14.20
N PHE A 368 -32.47 -2.61 -14.66
CA PHE A 368 -31.27 -2.35 -13.88
C PHE A 368 -30.81 -0.90 -14.09
N VAL A 369 -29.92 -0.48 -13.21
CA VAL A 369 -29.28 0.83 -13.21
C VAL A 369 -27.78 0.62 -13.32
N LEU A 370 -27.17 1.11 -14.39
CA LEU A 370 -25.72 1.24 -14.53
C LEU A 370 -25.29 2.61 -14.00
N GLU A 371 -24.41 2.62 -13.00
CA GLU A 371 -23.69 3.80 -12.53
C GLU A 371 -22.25 3.74 -13.02
N ALA A 372 -21.86 4.66 -13.89
CA ALA A 372 -20.52 4.79 -14.42
C ALA A 372 -19.84 6.04 -13.85
N GLU A 373 -18.69 5.86 -13.22
CA GLU A 373 -17.78 6.93 -12.79
C GLU A 373 -16.83 7.23 -13.96
N LEU A 374 -16.80 8.48 -14.40
CA LEU A 374 -15.97 8.93 -15.52
C LEU A 374 -14.64 9.47 -15.00
N ALA A 375 -13.61 9.49 -15.85
CA ALA A 375 -12.27 9.98 -15.51
C ALA A 375 -12.21 11.41 -14.96
N ASN A 376 -13.24 12.24 -15.19
CA ASN A 376 -13.35 13.58 -14.62
C ASN A 376 -14.05 13.62 -13.24
N GLY A 377 -14.24 12.47 -12.59
CA GLY A 377 -14.93 12.32 -11.31
C GLY A 377 -16.46 12.39 -11.39
N ASN A 378 -17.05 12.66 -12.55
CA ASN A 378 -18.51 12.73 -12.68
C ASN A 378 -19.12 11.33 -12.76
N THR A 379 -20.24 11.13 -12.06
CA THR A 379 -21.03 9.90 -12.18
C THR A 379 -22.15 10.09 -13.22
N LYS A 380 -22.32 9.10 -14.10
CA LYS A 380 -23.45 8.98 -15.03
C LYS A 380 -24.28 7.75 -14.71
N THR A 381 -25.58 7.94 -14.64
CA THR A 381 -26.52 6.86 -14.36
C THR A 381 -27.38 6.57 -15.59
N ARG A 382 -27.54 5.30 -15.93
CA ARG A 382 -28.39 4.81 -17.02
C ARG A 382 -29.29 3.70 -16.51
N MET A 383 -30.59 3.92 -16.55
CA MET A 383 -31.58 2.88 -16.27
C MET A 383 -31.99 2.23 -17.59
N LYS A 384 -31.92 0.91 -17.68
CA LYS A 384 -32.32 0.13 -18.86
C LYS A 384 -32.95 -1.19 -18.44
N LYS A 385 -33.83 -1.71 -19.30
CA LYS A 385 -34.29 -3.09 -19.22
C LYS A 385 -33.26 -3.98 -19.92
N LEU A 386 -32.84 -5.07 -19.31
CA LEU A 386 -32.01 -6.08 -19.96
C LEU A 386 -32.88 -6.82 -21.02
N PRO A 387 -32.34 -7.15 -22.20
CA PRO A 387 -33.07 -7.98 -23.16
C PRO A 387 -33.14 -9.43 -22.67
N GLU A 388 -33.88 -10.29 -23.38
CA GLU A 388 -34.01 -11.71 -23.03
C GLU A 388 -32.70 -12.49 -23.18
N ASP A 389 -31.75 -11.97 -23.98
CA ASP A 389 -30.41 -12.52 -24.17
C ASP A 389 -29.45 -12.20 -23.01
N GLY A 390 -29.88 -11.45 -22.00
CA GLY A 390 -29.08 -11.20 -20.81
C GLY A 390 -28.00 -10.13 -20.98
N SER A 391 -27.83 -9.48 -22.15
CA SER A 391 -26.66 -8.62 -22.40
C SER A 391 -27.02 -7.23 -22.92
N ARG A 392 -26.27 -6.21 -22.50
CA ARG A 392 -26.44 -4.84 -22.99
C ARG A 392 -25.16 -4.01 -22.92
N SER A 393 -24.78 -3.45 -24.06
CA SER A 393 -23.65 -2.51 -24.16
C SER A 393 -24.07 -1.04 -23.99
N PHE A 394 -23.15 -0.27 -23.43
CA PHE A 394 -23.25 1.16 -23.19
C PHE A 394 -21.98 1.84 -23.67
N THR A 395 -22.11 3.01 -24.30
CA THR A 395 -20.98 3.85 -24.71
C THR A 395 -21.14 5.23 -24.08
N PHE A 396 -20.01 5.78 -23.61
CA PHE A 396 -19.91 7.08 -22.98
C PHE A 396 -18.96 7.97 -23.80
N ALA A 397 -19.17 9.28 -23.74
CA ALA A 397 -18.32 10.24 -24.46
C ALA A 397 -16.92 10.42 -23.82
N ARG A 398 -16.65 9.73 -22.70
CA ARG A 398 -15.40 9.81 -21.93
C ARG A 398 -15.12 8.45 -21.31
N ALA A 399 -13.83 8.17 -21.09
CA ALA A 399 -13.39 6.98 -20.38
C ALA A 399 -14.01 6.87 -18.99
N MET A 400 -14.41 5.65 -18.65
CA MET A 400 -14.85 5.26 -17.32
C MET A 400 -13.66 4.85 -16.47
N THR A 401 -13.72 5.13 -15.18
CA THR A 401 -12.79 4.57 -14.18
C THR A 401 -13.46 3.43 -13.42
N LYS A 402 -14.80 3.45 -13.31
CA LYS A 402 -15.57 2.45 -12.57
C LYS A 402 -16.98 2.31 -13.12
N ALA A 403 -17.50 1.09 -13.12
CA ALA A 403 -18.91 0.79 -13.39
C ALA A 403 -19.52 -0.02 -12.25
N ARG A 404 -20.79 0.24 -11.92
CA ARG A 404 -21.59 -0.51 -10.94
C ARG A 404 -22.95 -0.82 -11.52
N VAL A 405 -23.41 -2.05 -11.34
CA VAL A 405 -24.75 -2.49 -11.75
C VAL A 405 -25.62 -2.60 -10.52
N LYS A 406 -26.79 -1.98 -10.56
CA LYS A 406 -27.78 -2.03 -9.49
C LYS A 406 -29.12 -2.57 -9.97
N VAL A 407 -29.74 -3.42 -9.17
CA VAL A 407 -31.13 -3.84 -9.33
C VAL A 407 -31.86 -3.55 -8.02
N GLN A 408 -32.97 -2.82 -8.10
CA GLN A 408 -33.75 -2.38 -6.92
C GLN A 408 -32.89 -1.70 -5.82
N GLY A 409 -31.88 -0.93 -6.23
CA GLY A 409 -30.96 -0.25 -5.32
C GLY A 409 -29.84 -1.13 -4.72
N VAL A 410 -29.86 -2.44 -4.94
CA VAL A 410 -28.78 -3.36 -4.55
C VAL A 410 -27.71 -3.37 -5.63
N VAL A 411 -26.44 -3.16 -5.25
CA VAL A 411 -25.30 -3.34 -6.16
C VAL A 411 -25.08 -4.83 -6.38
N LEU A 412 -25.27 -5.29 -7.62
CA LEU A 412 -25.06 -6.69 -8.00
C LEU A 412 -23.60 -6.98 -8.34
N GLY A 413 -22.89 -5.98 -8.89
CA GLY A 413 -21.47 -6.09 -9.21
C GLY A 413 -20.85 -4.75 -9.56
N SER A 414 -19.53 -4.71 -9.54
CA SER A 414 -18.75 -3.54 -9.92
C SER A 414 -17.42 -3.95 -10.54
N ALA A 415 -16.94 -3.16 -11.50
CA ALA A 415 -15.64 -3.34 -12.11
C ALA A 415 -14.98 -1.98 -12.32
N THR A 416 -13.64 -1.96 -12.28
CA THR A 416 -12.83 -0.77 -12.58
C THR A 416 -12.22 -0.91 -13.96
N CYS A 417 -12.19 0.18 -14.70
CA CYS A 417 -11.48 0.24 -15.97
C CYS A 417 -10.24 1.10 -15.76
N MET A 418 -9.08 0.52 -16.03
CA MET A 418 -7.83 1.25 -16.12
C MET A 418 -7.65 1.55 -17.61
N PRO A 419 -7.65 2.83 -18.03
CA PRO A 419 -7.31 3.13 -19.42
C PRO A 419 -5.91 2.56 -19.68
N ALA A 420 -5.67 2.07 -20.90
CA ALA A 420 -4.30 1.79 -21.33
C ALA A 420 -3.45 3.02 -21.01
N ALA A 421 -2.33 2.83 -20.31
CA ALA A 421 -1.41 3.92 -20.00
C ALA A 421 -1.00 4.58 -21.33
N GLU A 422 -0.91 5.91 -21.38
CA GLU A 422 -0.44 6.58 -22.59
C GLU A 422 0.97 6.06 -22.93
N THR A 423 1.18 5.67 -24.18
CA THR A 423 2.46 5.14 -24.66
C THR A 423 3.54 6.20 -24.41
N THR A 424 4.47 5.92 -23.50
CA THR A 424 5.59 6.82 -23.21
C THR A 424 6.79 6.33 -23.99
N TYR A 425 7.36 7.19 -24.84
CA TYR A 425 8.55 6.87 -25.62
C TYR A 425 9.81 7.34 -24.90
N TYR A 426 10.89 6.58 -25.04
CA TYR A 426 12.17 6.90 -24.42
C TYR A 426 13.38 6.58 -25.29
N GLN A 427 14.49 7.23 -24.94
CA GLN A 427 15.82 6.97 -25.44
C GLN A 427 16.75 6.69 -24.26
N VAL A 428 17.62 5.69 -24.37
CA VAL A 428 18.66 5.36 -23.40
C VAL A 428 20.00 5.49 -24.10
N ASP A 429 20.89 6.32 -23.54
CA ASP A 429 22.20 6.61 -24.11
C ASP A 429 23.30 6.21 -23.13
N PHE A 430 24.23 5.38 -23.59
CA PHE A 430 25.50 5.11 -22.91
C PHE A 430 26.58 6.01 -23.49
N VAL A 431 27.17 6.88 -22.67
CA VAL A 431 28.00 8.01 -23.12
C VAL A 431 29.28 8.16 -22.29
N GLY A 432 30.30 8.75 -22.91
CA GLY A 432 31.48 9.27 -22.19
C GLY A 432 31.19 10.62 -21.53
N GLY A 433 31.55 10.76 -20.27
CA GLY A 433 31.34 11.94 -19.44
C GLY A 433 29.92 12.10 -18.88
N THR A 434 29.66 13.24 -18.26
CA THR A 434 28.38 13.59 -17.62
C THR A 434 27.21 13.74 -18.63
N PRO A 435 26.00 13.22 -18.37
CA PRO A 435 24.84 13.40 -19.26
C PRO A 435 24.38 14.87 -19.37
N GLU A 436 23.86 15.25 -20.54
CA GLU A 436 23.12 16.49 -20.75
C GLU A 436 21.73 16.39 -20.08
N GLU A 437 21.31 17.42 -19.34
CA GLU A 437 19.96 17.49 -18.75
C GLU A 437 18.87 17.65 -19.82
N LEU A 438 19.21 18.30 -20.93
CA LEU A 438 18.34 18.54 -22.08
C LEU A 438 19.10 18.19 -23.36
N LEU A 439 18.65 17.16 -24.07
CA LEU A 439 19.19 16.80 -25.37
C LEU A 439 18.46 17.55 -26.48
N GLY A 440 19.23 18.05 -27.46
CA GLY A 440 18.70 18.64 -28.69
C GLY A 440 18.38 20.13 -28.63
N GLU A 441 18.82 20.86 -27.59
CA GLU A 441 18.67 22.33 -27.52
C GLU A 441 19.27 23.02 -28.76
N THR A 442 20.41 22.51 -29.21
CA THR A 442 21.03 22.80 -30.49
C THR A 442 21.43 21.51 -31.20
N ARG A 443 21.69 21.61 -32.51
CA ARG A 443 22.11 20.45 -33.32
C ARG A 443 23.42 19.82 -32.85
N ASP A 444 24.27 20.59 -32.17
CA ASP A 444 25.57 20.14 -31.68
C ASP A 444 25.48 19.57 -30.24
N ASP A 445 24.32 19.67 -29.58
CA ASP A 445 24.11 19.17 -28.22
C ASP A 445 23.81 17.66 -28.16
N PHE A 446 23.71 17.01 -29.32
CA PHE A 446 23.67 15.55 -29.38
C PHE A 446 25.08 14.97 -29.15
N TYR A 447 25.15 13.86 -28.42
CA TYR A 447 26.41 13.18 -28.10
C TYR A 447 27.18 12.65 -29.32
N SER A 448 26.48 12.35 -30.42
CA SER A 448 27.10 11.82 -31.65
C SER A 448 28.09 12.82 -32.28
N PRO A 449 27.72 14.08 -32.57
CA PRO A 449 28.65 15.14 -32.97
C PRO A 449 29.84 15.36 -32.02
N GLN A 450 29.64 15.15 -30.72
CA GLN A 450 30.65 15.33 -29.69
C GLN A 450 31.64 14.15 -29.59
N GLY A 451 31.35 13.04 -30.28
CA GLY A 451 32.16 11.81 -30.21
C GLY A 451 32.06 11.07 -28.88
N ARG A 452 30.98 11.32 -28.11
CA ARG A 452 30.76 10.80 -26.75
C ARG A 452 29.76 9.64 -26.69
N LEU A 453 28.88 9.49 -27.68
CA LEU A 453 27.87 8.42 -27.68
C LEU A 453 28.52 7.06 -27.97
N VAL A 454 28.47 6.14 -27.01
CA VAL A 454 29.00 4.78 -27.12
C VAL A 454 27.93 3.83 -27.67
N ARG A 455 26.72 3.87 -27.12
CA ARG A 455 25.59 3.05 -27.56
C ARG A 455 24.26 3.76 -27.25
N TYR A 456 23.23 3.51 -28.05
CA TYR A 456 21.87 4.01 -27.77
C TYR A 456 20.81 2.92 -27.94
N LEU A 457 19.68 3.12 -27.26
CA LEU A 457 18.46 2.32 -27.35
C LEU A 457 17.25 3.25 -27.42
N HIS A 458 16.26 2.92 -28.23
CA HIS A 458 14.94 3.57 -28.25
C HIS A 458 13.86 2.52 -27.94
N GLY A 459 12.87 2.91 -27.13
CA GLY A 459 11.76 2.04 -26.72
C GLY A 459 10.53 2.83 -26.29
N SER A 460 9.49 2.12 -25.85
CA SER A 460 8.30 2.68 -25.22
C SER A 460 7.75 1.78 -24.11
N THR A 461 6.68 2.21 -23.45
CA THR A 461 5.91 1.39 -22.50
C THR A 461 5.16 0.22 -23.15
N GLU A 462 5.05 0.19 -24.48
CA GLU A 462 4.40 -0.89 -25.24
C GLU A 462 5.40 -1.79 -25.97
N GLU A 463 6.48 -1.20 -26.49
CA GLU A 463 7.56 -1.91 -27.18
C GLU A 463 8.89 -1.52 -26.53
N PRO A 464 9.34 -2.26 -25.50
CA PRO A 464 10.47 -1.83 -24.67
C PRO A 464 11.79 -1.66 -25.43
N MET A 465 11.94 -2.35 -26.56
CA MET A 465 13.12 -2.20 -27.43
C MET A 465 12.71 -2.14 -28.90
N MET A 466 12.58 -0.92 -29.44
CA MET A 466 12.33 -0.71 -30.87
C MET A 466 13.61 -0.74 -31.70
N ARG A 467 14.69 -0.17 -31.16
CA ARG A 467 15.98 -0.03 -31.87
C ARG A 467 17.13 0.15 -30.89
N GLN A 468 18.24 -0.55 -31.13
CA GLN A 468 19.53 -0.22 -30.50
C GLN A 468 20.67 -0.28 -31.52
N SER A 469 21.73 0.50 -31.32
CA SER A 469 22.94 0.46 -32.16
C SER A 469 24.11 1.20 -31.52
N THR A 470 25.31 0.96 -32.04
CA THR A 470 26.49 1.82 -31.87
C THR A 470 26.44 2.94 -32.93
N PRO A 471 26.75 4.20 -32.59
CA PRO A 471 26.84 5.29 -33.56
C PRO A 471 28.17 5.22 -34.35
N PRO A 472 28.22 5.77 -35.58
CA PRO A 472 29.41 5.74 -36.42
C PRO A 472 30.51 6.72 -35.96
N SER A 473 30.22 7.63 -35.03
CA SER A 473 31.07 8.77 -34.68
C SER A 473 31.74 8.69 -33.31
N LEU A 474 31.81 7.51 -32.69
CA LEU A 474 32.53 7.33 -31.42
C LEU A 474 34.00 7.71 -31.58
N SER A 475 34.54 8.50 -30.64
CA SER A 475 35.95 8.89 -30.68
C SER A 475 36.86 7.65 -30.58
N ALA A 476 37.99 7.66 -31.30
CA ALA A 476 38.93 6.53 -31.28
C ALA A 476 39.44 6.23 -29.86
N ALA A 477 39.63 7.27 -29.03
CA ALA A 477 40.05 7.11 -27.64
C ALA A 477 39.05 6.27 -26.82
N LEU A 478 37.76 6.62 -26.85
CA LEU A 478 36.73 5.82 -26.16
C LEU A 478 36.56 4.43 -26.79
N ALA A 479 36.63 4.33 -28.13
CA ALA A 479 36.48 3.06 -28.83
C ALA A 479 37.61 2.06 -28.50
N ASP A 480 38.82 2.56 -28.27
CA ASP A 480 39.98 1.73 -27.87
C ASP A 480 39.90 1.34 -26.38
N CYS A 481 39.24 2.15 -25.54
CA CYS A 481 39.17 1.94 -24.09
C CYS A 481 37.92 1.19 -23.61
N VAL A 482 36.79 1.25 -24.32
CA VAL A 482 35.50 0.72 -23.84
C VAL A 482 34.89 -0.24 -24.84
N THR A 483 34.65 -1.48 -24.41
CA THR A 483 33.84 -2.46 -25.13
C THR A 483 32.48 -2.58 -24.46
N VAL A 484 31.38 -2.50 -25.22
CA VAL A 484 30.02 -2.48 -24.68
C VAL A 484 29.19 -3.65 -25.22
N ASP A 485 28.44 -4.30 -24.34
CA ASP A 485 27.48 -5.33 -24.71
C ASP A 485 26.15 -4.72 -25.19
N GLU A 486 25.18 -5.57 -25.50
CA GLU A 486 23.81 -5.12 -25.81
C GLU A 486 23.12 -4.54 -24.58
N MET A 487 22.35 -3.47 -24.78
CA MET A 487 21.48 -2.98 -23.72
C MET A 487 20.29 -3.93 -23.57
N THR A 488 19.87 -4.10 -22.32
CA THR A 488 18.69 -4.90 -21.97
C THR A 488 17.66 -4.00 -21.28
N VAL A 489 16.38 -4.31 -21.48
CA VAL A 489 15.26 -3.63 -20.82
C VAL A 489 14.47 -4.66 -20.03
N ASP A 490 14.22 -4.36 -18.77
CA ASP A 490 13.26 -5.07 -17.92
C ASP A 490 11.96 -4.25 -17.91
N ASP A 491 10.94 -4.77 -18.58
CA ASP A 491 9.63 -4.14 -18.74
C ASP A 491 8.76 -4.25 -17.48
N MET A 492 9.06 -5.19 -16.58
CA MET A 492 8.37 -5.29 -15.29
C MET A 492 8.97 -4.33 -14.27
N ALA A 493 10.30 -4.19 -14.25
CA ALA A 493 11.01 -3.29 -13.35
C ALA A 493 11.06 -1.84 -13.87
N GLY A 494 10.82 -1.62 -15.16
CA GLY A 494 10.91 -0.31 -15.77
C GLY A 494 12.33 0.23 -15.87
N THR A 495 13.31 -0.65 -16.16
CA THR A 495 14.73 -0.28 -16.15
C THR A 495 15.46 -0.69 -17.41
N ALA A 496 16.51 0.06 -17.76
CA ALA A 496 17.47 -0.30 -18.80
C ALA A 496 18.86 -0.51 -18.18
N THR A 497 19.56 -1.55 -18.63
CA THR A 497 20.88 -1.94 -18.13
C THR A 497 21.86 -2.10 -19.28
N VAL A 498 23.11 -1.65 -19.06
CA VAL A 498 24.22 -1.87 -19.98
C VAL A 498 25.40 -2.50 -19.24
N ALA A 499 25.98 -3.55 -19.82
CA ALA A 499 27.25 -4.13 -19.40
C ALA A 499 28.38 -3.66 -20.33
N PHE A 500 29.55 -3.39 -19.77
CA PHE A 500 30.72 -2.95 -20.52
C PHE A 500 32.03 -3.34 -19.85
N THR A 501 33.11 -3.30 -20.62
CA THR A 501 34.48 -3.55 -20.17
C THR A 501 35.37 -2.35 -20.48
N VAL A 502 36.16 -1.92 -19.50
CA VAL A 502 37.21 -0.92 -19.67
C VAL A 502 38.56 -1.64 -19.79
N ALA A 503 39.32 -1.31 -20.84
CA ALA A 503 40.60 -1.93 -21.15
C ALA A 503 41.71 -1.59 -20.14
N ASP A 504 42.73 -2.44 -20.08
CA ASP A 504 43.91 -2.21 -19.24
C ASP A 504 44.62 -0.89 -19.57
N GLY A 505 44.87 -0.09 -18.54
CA GLY A 505 45.51 1.22 -18.67
C GLY A 505 44.58 2.37 -19.05
N CYS A 506 43.27 2.11 -19.20
CA CYS A 506 42.25 3.14 -19.38
C CYS A 506 41.56 3.48 -18.05
N GLU A 507 41.13 4.73 -17.93
CA GLU A 507 40.24 5.22 -16.88
C GLU A 507 39.29 6.23 -17.54
N GLU A 508 38.00 5.94 -17.55
CA GLU A 508 36.99 6.69 -18.31
C GLU A 508 35.82 7.09 -17.40
N GLU A 509 35.37 8.35 -17.49
CA GLU A 509 34.09 8.77 -16.92
C GLU A 509 32.98 8.32 -17.89
N LEU A 510 32.06 7.47 -17.43
CA LEU A 510 31.00 6.90 -18.26
C LEU A 510 29.66 7.07 -17.58
N SER A 511 28.62 7.24 -18.39
CA SER A 511 27.26 7.41 -17.91
C SER A 511 26.25 6.63 -18.73
N LEU A 512 25.21 6.12 -18.06
CA LEU A 512 23.97 5.68 -18.68
C LEU A 512 22.89 6.70 -18.35
N ALA A 513 22.12 7.14 -19.35
CA ALA A 513 21.08 8.14 -19.19
C ALA A 513 19.81 7.73 -19.93
N SER A 514 18.65 7.94 -19.32
CA SER A 514 17.35 7.74 -19.97
C SER A 514 16.65 9.08 -20.16
N TYR A 515 16.00 9.23 -21.30
CA TYR A 515 15.32 10.45 -21.72
C TYR A 515 13.88 10.13 -22.12
N GLN A 516 12.96 11.01 -21.75
CA GLN A 516 11.60 10.99 -22.32
C GLN A 516 11.58 11.72 -23.65
N LYS A 517 10.87 11.15 -24.64
CA LYS A 517 10.68 11.74 -25.97
C LYS A 517 9.22 11.66 -26.42
N ASP A 518 8.85 12.48 -27.40
CA ASP A 518 7.46 12.61 -27.86
C ASP A 518 7.03 11.50 -28.84
N GLY A 519 7.97 10.82 -29.49
CA GLY A 519 7.66 9.82 -30.51
C GLY A 519 8.67 8.66 -30.64
N PRO A 520 8.36 7.64 -31.46
CA PRO A 520 9.15 6.40 -31.56
C PRO A 520 10.53 6.58 -32.22
N GLY A 521 10.72 7.63 -33.02
CA GLY A 521 11.94 7.87 -33.79
C GLY A 521 12.99 8.72 -33.09
N PHE A 522 14.08 9.00 -33.81
CA PHE A 522 14.99 10.10 -33.49
C PHE A 522 14.63 11.28 -34.40
N ASP A 523 14.25 12.41 -33.81
CA ASP A 523 14.08 13.68 -34.50
C ASP A 523 15.07 14.69 -33.92
N PRO A 524 16.02 15.23 -34.71
CA PRO A 524 17.01 16.19 -34.21
C PRO A 524 16.40 17.56 -33.86
N THR A 525 15.11 17.77 -34.07
CA THR A 525 14.37 18.97 -33.68
C THR A 525 13.56 18.80 -32.39
N GLU A 526 13.43 17.57 -31.89
CA GLU A 526 12.75 17.27 -30.64
C GLU A 526 13.72 17.44 -29.46
N LEU A 527 13.24 18.15 -28.44
CA LEU A 527 13.93 18.25 -27.15
C LEU A 527 13.61 17.01 -26.34
N GLN A 528 14.64 16.42 -25.72
CA GLN A 528 14.46 15.29 -24.82
C GLN A 528 14.96 15.66 -23.43
N THR A 529 14.15 15.39 -22.42
CA THR A 529 14.49 15.73 -21.02
C THR A 529 15.03 14.50 -20.31
N LEU A 530 16.14 14.66 -19.61
CA LEU A 530 16.73 13.61 -18.78
C LEU A 530 15.70 13.16 -17.73
N PHE A 531 15.38 11.88 -17.73
CA PHE A 531 14.50 11.25 -16.76
C PHE A 531 15.30 10.66 -15.61
N ASP A 532 16.33 9.87 -15.92
CA ASP A 532 17.25 9.27 -14.95
C ASP A 532 18.66 9.14 -15.53
N GLY A 533 19.67 9.06 -14.67
CA GLY A 533 21.06 8.91 -15.10
C GLY A 533 22.02 8.50 -13.99
N GLU A 534 22.99 7.66 -14.35
CA GLU A 534 24.06 7.22 -13.46
C GLU A 534 25.42 7.48 -14.12
N THR A 535 26.34 8.09 -13.36
CA THR A 535 27.69 8.49 -13.81
C THR A 535 28.73 8.05 -12.79
N ASP A 536 29.81 7.42 -13.25
CA ASP A 536 30.99 7.15 -12.42
C ASP A 536 32.28 7.13 -13.26
N THR A 537 33.43 7.07 -12.61
CA THR A 537 34.73 6.86 -13.24
C THR A 537 35.16 5.40 -13.11
N TYR A 538 35.40 4.76 -14.25
CA TYR A 538 35.68 3.34 -14.34
C TYR A 538 37.13 3.10 -14.78
N GLY A 539 37.89 2.41 -13.94
CA GLY A 539 39.20 1.87 -14.30
C GLY A 539 39.08 0.52 -15.04
N PRO A 540 40.17 -0.24 -15.23
CA PRO A 540 40.12 -1.50 -15.96
C PRO A 540 39.25 -2.57 -15.28
N GLY A 541 38.36 -3.21 -16.04
CA GLY A 541 37.47 -4.26 -15.54
C GLY A 541 36.12 -4.35 -16.26
N GLU A 542 35.28 -5.28 -15.81
CA GLU A 542 33.88 -5.44 -16.25
C GLU A 542 32.94 -4.73 -15.28
N TYR A 543 31.94 -4.04 -15.83
CA TYR A 543 31.00 -3.20 -15.10
C TYR A 543 29.59 -3.29 -15.70
N GLU A 544 28.62 -2.85 -14.90
CA GLU A 544 27.21 -2.79 -15.26
C GLU A 544 26.60 -1.51 -14.64
N ILE A 545 25.76 -0.81 -15.41
CA ILE A 545 25.02 0.38 -14.97
C ILE A 545 23.54 0.19 -15.34
N THR A 546 22.63 0.62 -14.46
CA THR A 546 21.17 0.52 -14.65
C THR A 546 20.49 1.86 -14.39
N VAL A 547 19.53 2.23 -15.23
CA VAL A 547 18.70 3.44 -15.06
C VAL A 547 17.21 3.11 -15.16
N GLN A 548 16.38 3.96 -14.56
CA GLN A 548 14.92 3.91 -14.67
C GLN A 548 14.44 4.44 -16.03
N LEU A 549 13.30 3.94 -16.49
CA LEU A 549 12.65 4.35 -17.74
C LEU A 549 11.37 5.15 -17.47
N PRO A 550 11.10 6.21 -18.25
CA PRO A 550 9.87 6.98 -18.08
C PRO A 550 8.65 6.14 -18.47
N GLY A 551 7.59 6.22 -17.65
CA GLY A 551 6.29 5.59 -17.91
C GLY A 551 6.07 4.22 -17.25
N TYR A 552 7.03 3.71 -16.48
CA TYR A 552 6.91 2.48 -15.69
C TYR A 552 6.72 2.75 -14.19
#